data_AF-A0A9D5NG61-F1
#
_entry.id   AF-A0A9D5NG61-F1
#
_cell.length_a   1.000
_cell.length_b   1.000
_cell.length_c   1.000
_cell.angle_alpha   90.00
_cell.angle_beta   90.00
_cell.angle_gamma   90.00
#
_symmetry.space_group_name_H-M   'P 1'
#
loop_
_entity.id
_entity.type
_entity.pdbx_description
1 polymer ?
#
loop_
_entity_poly.entity_id
_entity_poly.type
_entity_poly.pdbx_seq_one_letter_code
_entity_poly.pdbx_strand_id
1 'polypeptide(L)'
;MKPEQIFIGNIKKCTKYEVHTTFSMTISIGDQPLGTDSFGYIEEDSILEKENAVLVKLEKGGYVDLDTFNSALDYLRIYKDVTKHGYRTGGLILSTSPNRLGSIFVDESSVKPYYQTKDKVKNITFGKLKKEVESKK
;
A
#
# COMPACT_ATOMS: atom_id res chain seq x y z
N MET A 1 -14.37 -8.10 12.14
CA MET A 1 -13.78 -7.94 10.80
C MET A 1 -13.89 -9.27 10.08
N LYS A 2 -14.26 -9.25 8.78
CA LYS A 2 -14.20 -10.43 7.90
C LYS A 2 -12.73 -10.86 7.73
N PRO A 3 -12.47 -12.10 7.28
CA PRO A 3 -11.12 -12.62 7.16
C PRO A 3 -10.22 -11.70 6.34
N GLU A 4 -9.12 -11.31 6.97
CA GLU A 4 -7.96 -10.70 6.34
C GLU A 4 -7.42 -11.68 5.29
N GLN A 5 -7.45 -11.31 4.01
CA GLN A 5 -6.84 -12.13 2.96
C GLN A 5 -5.33 -11.96 3.04
N ILE A 6 -4.61 -13.09 3.13
CA ILE A 6 -3.17 -13.11 3.35
C ILE A 6 -2.47 -13.49 2.04
N PHE A 7 -1.45 -12.72 1.73
CA PHE A 7 -0.67 -12.81 0.53
C PHE A 7 0.82 -12.88 0.86
N ILE A 8 1.60 -13.26 -0.14
CA ILE A 8 3.04 -13.09 -0.18
C ILE A 8 3.38 -12.27 -1.42
N GLY A 9 4.31 -11.33 -1.27
CA GLY A 9 4.71 -10.45 -2.37
C GLY A 9 5.93 -9.61 -2.00
N ASN A 10 6.49 -8.93 -2.99
CA ASN A 10 7.64 -8.08 -2.83
C ASN A 10 7.22 -6.67 -2.42
N ILE A 11 8.06 -6.05 -1.59
CA ILE A 11 7.97 -4.65 -1.23
C ILE A 11 9.12 -3.93 -1.93
N LYS A 12 8.79 -2.85 -2.61
CA LYS A 12 9.75 -1.99 -3.31
C LYS A 12 9.80 -0.62 -2.68
N LYS A 13 10.90 0.07 -2.92
CA LYS A 13 11.09 1.47 -2.58
C LYS A 13 11.35 2.27 -3.84
N CYS A 14 10.60 3.35 -3.98
CA CYS A 14 10.73 4.27 -5.08
C CYS A 14 12.06 5.04 -4.97
N THR A 15 12.87 4.99 -6.02
CA THR A 15 14.17 5.67 -6.14
C THR A 15 14.17 6.80 -7.16
N LYS A 16 13.15 6.85 -8.03
CA LYS A 16 12.88 7.97 -8.93
C LYS A 16 11.37 8.19 -8.99
N TYR A 17 10.94 9.46 -8.92
CA TYR A 17 9.55 9.85 -9.09
C TYR A 17 9.48 11.25 -9.70
N GLU A 18 9.33 11.31 -11.01
CA GLU A 18 9.27 12.55 -11.77
C GLU A 18 7.91 12.68 -12.44
N VAL A 19 7.21 13.77 -12.13
CA VAL A 19 5.91 14.08 -12.74
C VAL A 19 6.16 14.96 -13.95
N HIS A 20 5.86 14.42 -15.13
CA HIS A 20 5.96 15.13 -16.40
C HIS A 20 4.60 15.63 -16.80
N THR A 21 4.37 16.94 -16.68
CA THR A 21 3.12 17.56 -17.09
C THR A 21 3.15 17.89 -18.57
N THR A 22 2.25 17.26 -19.34
CA THR A 22 2.11 17.48 -20.78
C THR A 22 1.17 18.65 -21.08
N PHE A 23 0.11 18.78 -20.29
CA PHE A 23 -0.91 19.80 -20.49
C PHE A 23 -1.47 20.25 -19.14
N SER A 24 -1.58 21.56 -18.94
CA SER A 24 -2.24 22.14 -17.78
C SER A 24 -3.30 23.12 -18.24
N MET A 25 -4.49 23.00 -17.65
CA MET A 25 -5.58 23.93 -17.85
C MET A 25 -5.92 24.58 -16.52
N THR A 26 -6.02 25.90 -16.52
CA THR A 26 -6.58 26.65 -15.39
C THR A 26 -7.99 27.08 -15.74
N ILE A 27 -8.95 26.72 -14.90
CA ILE A 27 -10.35 27.14 -15.00
C ILE A 27 -10.50 28.43 -14.19
N SER A 28 -11.03 29.48 -14.81
CA SER A 28 -11.27 30.78 -14.18
C SER A 28 -12.70 31.27 -14.44
N ILE A 29 -13.28 32.03 -13.51
CA ILE A 29 -14.49 32.84 -13.75
C ILE A 29 -14.07 34.31 -13.69
N GLY A 30 -14.16 35.01 -14.82
CA GLY A 30 -13.55 36.34 -14.96
C GLY A 30 -12.05 36.28 -14.69
N ASP A 31 -11.54 37.20 -13.87
CA ASP A 31 -10.13 37.25 -13.49
C ASP A 31 -9.78 36.37 -12.26
N GLN A 32 -10.72 35.57 -11.75
CA GLN A 32 -10.49 34.71 -10.59
C GLN A 32 -10.22 33.25 -11.01
N PRO A 33 -9.01 32.71 -10.75
CA PRO A 33 -8.73 31.30 -10.96
C PRO A 33 -9.46 30.44 -9.92
N LEU A 34 -10.18 29.41 -10.39
CA LEU A 34 -10.92 28.45 -9.55
C LEU A 34 -10.14 27.16 -9.32
N GLY A 35 -9.31 26.75 -10.26
CA GLY A 35 -8.54 25.51 -10.15
C GLY A 35 -7.66 25.27 -11.36
N THR A 36 -6.65 24.42 -11.18
CA THR A 36 -5.76 23.99 -12.25
C THR A 36 -5.76 22.47 -12.29
N ASP A 37 -6.13 21.92 -13.43
CA ASP A 37 -5.98 20.49 -13.71
C ASP A 37 -4.79 20.29 -14.63
N SER A 38 -4.06 19.20 -14.41
CA SER A 38 -2.86 18.87 -15.17
C SER A 38 -2.88 17.41 -15.58
N PHE A 39 -2.54 17.17 -16.84
CA PHE A 39 -2.43 15.85 -17.46
C PHE A 39 -0.97 15.60 -17.85
N GLY A 40 -0.52 14.37 -17.68
CA GLY A 40 0.88 14.02 -17.83
C GLY A 40 1.14 12.55 -17.59
N TYR A 41 2.41 12.21 -17.41
CA TYR A 41 2.85 10.87 -17.02
C TYR A 41 3.82 10.96 -15.84
N ILE A 42 4.01 9.83 -15.16
CA ILE A 42 4.97 9.70 -14.08
C ILE A 42 6.08 8.79 -14.60
N GLU A 43 7.31 9.27 -14.51
CA GLU A 43 8.49 8.45 -14.69
C GLU A 43 8.97 7.99 -13.30
N GLU A 44 9.01 6.68 -13.11
CA GLU A 44 9.35 6.09 -11.83
C GLU A 44 10.32 4.91 -11.97
N ASP A 45 11.28 4.85 -11.04
CA ASP A 45 12.17 3.71 -10.83
C ASP A 45 12.04 3.24 -9.38
N SER A 46 12.33 1.96 -9.17
CA SER A 46 12.28 1.37 -7.83
C SER A 46 13.29 0.25 -7.65
N ILE A 47 13.66 0.03 -6.39
CA ILE A 47 14.50 -1.08 -5.96
C ILE A 47 13.68 -2.02 -5.08
N LEU A 48 14.09 -3.29 -5.04
CA LEU A 48 13.54 -4.27 -4.11
C LEU A 48 14.01 -3.93 -2.69
N GLU A 49 13.06 -3.66 -1.79
CA GLU A 49 13.32 -3.38 -0.37
C GLU A 49 13.21 -4.67 0.46
N LYS A 50 12.21 -5.50 0.15
CA LYS A 50 11.98 -6.78 0.83
C LYS A 50 11.34 -7.79 -0.13
N GLU A 51 11.96 -8.96 -0.23
CA GLU A 51 11.44 -10.08 -1.00
C GLU A 51 10.47 -10.91 -0.16
N ASN A 52 9.41 -11.44 -0.79
CA ASN A 52 8.52 -12.46 -0.18
C ASN A 52 7.93 -12.03 1.19
N ALA A 53 7.57 -10.76 1.34
CA ALA A 53 6.90 -10.25 2.53
C ALA A 53 5.52 -10.90 2.70
N VAL A 54 5.15 -11.22 3.94
CA VAL A 54 3.79 -11.68 4.28
C VAL A 54 2.90 -10.47 4.43
N LEU A 55 1.92 -10.36 3.53
CA LEU A 55 1.09 -9.18 3.37
C LEU A 55 -0.34 -9.48 3.78
N VAL A 56 -0.93 -8.59 4.57
CA VAL A 56 -2.36 -8.64 4.90
C VAL A 56 -3.10 -7.60 4.07
N LYS A 57 -4.01 -8.03 3.22
CA LYS A 57 -4.85 -7.14 2.40
C LYS A 57 -6.00 -6.59 3.23
N LEU A 58 -6.17 -5.28 3.23
CA LEU A 58 -7.26 -4.61 3.92
C LEU A 58 -8.51 -4.52 3.03
N GLU A 59 -9.70 -4.52 3.63
CA GLU A 59 -10.97 -4.38 2.89
C GLU A 59 -11.05 -3.09 2.08
N LYS A 60 -10.49 -1.99 2.62
CA LYS A 60 -10.42 -0.69 1.95
C LYS A 60 -9.32 -0.61 0.88
N GLY A 61 -8.71 -1.73 0.51
CA GLY A 61 -7.56 -1.80 -0.40
C GLY A 61 -6.22 -1.63 0.31
N GLY A 62 -5.11 -1.82 -0.40
CA GLY A 62 -3.74 -1.80 0.12
C GLY A 62 -3.39 -2.95 1.07
N TYR A 63 -2.14 -2.93 1.54
CA TYR A 63 -1.53 -4.05 2.26
C TYR A 63 -0.81 -3.58 3.52
N VAL A 64 -0.69 -4.48 4.49
CA VAL A 64 0.16 -4.28 5.68
C VAL A 64 1.21 -5.39 5.69
N ASP A 65 2.48 -5.02 5.85
CA ASP A 65 3.55 -5.99 6.08
C ASP A 65 3.46 -6.52 7.51
N LEU A 66 3.24 -7.83 7.64
CA LEU A 66 3.06 -8.49 8.92
C LEU A 66 4.24 -8.30 9.89
N ASP A 67 5.47 -8.21 9.36
CA ASP A 67 6.66 -8.03 10.20
C ASP A 67 6.69 -6.63 10.85
N THR A 68 6.12 -5.63 10.16
CA THR A 68 6.03 -4.25 10.67
C THR A 68 4.87 -4.05 11.64
N PHE A 69 3.90 -4.97 11.64
CA PHE A 69 2.76 -4.93 12.53
C PHE A 69 3.14 -5.43 13.93
N ASN A 70 3.22 -4.51 14.90
CA ASN A 70 3.81 -4.79 16.21
C ASN A 70 2.88 -4.55 17.41
N SER A 71 1.72 -3.89 17.23
CA SER A 71 0.91 -3.52 18.39
C SER A 71 -0.59 -3.34 18.11
N ALA A 72 -1.38 -3.33 19.19
CA ALA A 72 -2.79 -2.92 19.15
C ALA A 72 -2.98 -1.46 18.69
N LEU A 73 -1.96 -0.60 18.82
CA LEU A 73 -2.00 0.77 18.29
C LEU A 73 -1.93 0.79 16.76
N ASP A 74 -1.20 -0.15 16.15
CA ASP A 74 -1.17 -0.32 14.70
C ASP A 74 -2.54 -0.75 14.18
N TYR A 75 -3.25 -1.60 14.94
CA TYR A 75 -4.64 -1.95 14.64
C TYR A 75 -5.57 -0.73 14.63
N LEU A 76 -5.46 0.15 15.63
CA LEU A 76 -6.20 1.41 15.69
C LEU A 76 -5.85 2.36 14.54
N ARG A 77 -4.58 2.41 14.12
CA ARG A 77 -4.12 3.19 12.96
C ARG A 77 -4.73 2.69 11.66
N ILE A 78 -4.76 1.36 11.47
CA ILE A 78 -5.45 0.74 10.32
C ILE A 78 -6.93 1.10 10.34
N TYR A 79 -7.59 1.04 11.50
CA TYR A 79 -9.03 1.35 11.60
C TYR A 79 -9.34 2.80 11.21
N LYS A 80 -8.50 3.74 11.65
CA LYS A 80 -8.68 5.17 11.36
C LYS A 80 -8.41 5.53 9.89
N ASP A 81 -7.70 4.67 9.12
CA ASP A 81 -7.34 4.82 7.69
C ASP A 81 -7.49 6.25 7.16
N VAL A 82 -6.57 7.13 7.57
CA VAL A 82 -6.66 8.56 7.23
C VAL A 82 -6.02 8.78 5.86
N THR A 83 -6.84 9.14 4.88
CA THR A 83 -6.38 9.60 3.57
C THR A 83 -6.27 11.11 3.54
N LYS A 84 -5.17 11.63 2.99
CA LYS A 84 -4.97 13.06 2.73
C LYS A 84 -4.56 13.21 1.26
N HIS A 85 -5.31 14.02 0.50
CA HIS A 85 -5.11 14.21 -0.94
C HIS A 85 -5.10 12.89 -1.74
N GLY A 86 -5.95 11.93 -1.39
CA GLY A 86 -6.02 10.63 -2.06
C GLY A 86 -4.94 9.62 -1.62
N TYR A 87 -3.98 10.02 -0.77
CA TYR A 87 -2.91 9.14 -0.30
C TYR A 87 -3.10 8.77 1.17
N ARG A 88 -2.78 7.52 1.51
CA ARG A 88 -2.79 7.04 2.89
C ARG A 88 -1.67 7.66 3.69
N THR A 89 -1.99 8.17 4.88
CA THR A 89 -1.03 8.78 5.79
C THR A 89 -0.61 7.77 6.87
N GLY A 90 0.68 7.75 7.22
CA GLY A 90 1.20 6.96 8.36
C GLY A 90 2.06 5.75 8.05
N GLY A 91 2.35 5.43 6.78
CA GLY A 91 3.40 4.46 6.36
C GLY A 91 3.15 2.98 6.68
N LEU A 92 2.18 2.68 7.54
CA LEU A 92 1.81 1.31 7.92
C LEU A 92 1.04 0.58 6.82
N ILE A 93 0.21 1.31 6.07
CA ILE A 93 -0.56 0.75 4.96
C ILE A 93 0.17 1.09 3.66
N LEU A 94 0.63 0.05 2.98
CA LEU A 94 1.34 0.12 1.72
C LEU A 94 0.35 0.12 0.54
N SER A 95 0.55 1.04 -0.38
CA SER A 95 -0.12 1.08 -1.68
C SER A 95 0.53 0.07 -2.64
N THR A 96 -0.06 -0.12 -3.82
CA THR A 96 0.53 -0.90 -4.93
C THR A 96 1.34 -0.07 -5.92
N SER A 97 1.40 1.24 -5.71
CA SER A 97 2.20 2.18 -6.50
C SER A 97 2.83 3.23 -5.59
N PRO A 98 3.97 3.82 -5.99
CA PRO A 98 4.55 4.93 -5.27
C PRO A 98 3.77 6.22 -5.53
N ASN A 99 3.89 7.17 -4.59
CA ASN A 99 3.27 8.49 -4.68
C ASN A 99 4.27 9.64 -4.50
N ARG A 100 5.55 9.32 -4.30
CA ARG A 100 6.68 10.24 -4.20
C ARG A 100 7.98 9.44 -4.13
N LEU A 101 9.10 10.13 -4.33
CA LEU A 101 10.43 9.60 -4.06
C LEU A 101 10.54 9.06 -2.63
N GLY A 102 11.14 7.87 -2.49
CA GLY A 102 11.35 7.20 -1.20
C GLY A 102 10.11 6.48 -0.65
N SER A 103 8.97 6.53 -1.32
CA SER A 103 7.79 5.78 -0.91
C SER A 103 8.02 4.28 -1.01
N ILE A 104 7.55 3.57 0.03
CA ILE A 104 7.55 2.11 0.11
C ILE A 104 6.17 1.63 -0.33
N PHE A 105 6.14 0.64 -1.22
CA PHE A 105 4.91 0.11 -1.81
C PHE A 105 5.04 -1.38 -2.12
N VAL A 106 3.91 -2.07 -2.27
CA VAL A 106 3.86 -3.47 -2.66
C VAL A 106 3.94 -3.57 -4.19
N ASP A 107 4.82 -4.42 -4.70
CA ASP A 107 4.82 -4.79 -6.11
C ASP A 107 3.65 -5.72 -6.41
N GLU A 108 2.55 -5.16 -6.91
CA GLU A 108 1.31 -5.89 -7.18
C GLU A 108 1.52 -7.10 -8.12
N SER A 109 2.44 -7.02 -9.07
CA SER A 109 2.72 -8.10 -10.01
C SER A 109 3.32 -9.34 -9.35
N SER A 110 3.94 -9.17 -8.18
CA SER A 110 4.55 -10.25 -7.40
C SER A 110 3.58 -10.89 -6.39
N VAL A 111 2.40 -10.30 -6.18
CA VAL A 111 1.45 -10.70 -5.14
C VAL A 111 0.77 -12.02 -5.51
N LYS A 112 0.89 -13.01 -4.62
CA LYS A 112 0.21 -14.31 -4.73
C LYS A 112 -0.41 -14.71 -3.40
N PRO A 113 -1.52 -15.46 -3.39
CA PRO A 113 -2.12 -15.95 -2.15
C PRO A 113 -1.10 -16.72 -1.31
N TYR A 114 -1.06 -16.45 0.00
CA TYR A 114 -0.14 -17.15 0.90
C TYR A 114 -0.55 -18.62 1.09
N TYR A 115 -1.85 -18.89 1.11
CA TYR A 115 -2.40 -20.25 1.16
C TYR A 115 -2.87 -20.68 -0.23
N GLN A 116 -2.41 -21.85 -0.69
CA GLN A 116 -2.73 -22.39 -2.02
C GLN A 116 -4.12 -23.06 -2.11
N THR A 117 -4.75 -23.37 -0.97
CA THR A 117 -6.05 -24.07 -0.90
C THR A 117 -7.13 -23.16 -0.32
N LYS A 118 -8.28 -23.07 -1.00
CA LYS A 118 -9.45 -22.25 -0.58
C LYS A 118 -9.96 -22.61 0.83
N ASP A 119 -9.76 -23.85 1.28
CA ASP A 119 -10.20 -24.31 2.61
C ASP A 119 -9.34 -23.76 3.77
N LYS A 120 -8.22 -23.09 3.48
CA LYS A 120 -7.33 -22.47 4.47
C LYS A 120 -7.39 -20.95 4.49
N VAL A 121 -8.42 -20.32 3.92
CA VAL A 121 -8.77 -18.94 4.28
C VAL A 121 -9.37 -18.95 5.70
N LYS A 122 -8.54 -19.32 6.67
CA LYS A 122 -8.89 -19.33 8.08
C LYS A 122 -9.08 -17.88 8.52
N ASN A 123 -10.13 -17.65 9.31
CA ASN A 123 -10.30 -16.45 10.12
C ASN A 123 -9.15 -16.37 11.14
N ILE A 124 -7.99 -15.88 10.71
CA ILE A 124 -6.80 -15.72 11.53
C ILE A 124 -6.60 -14.24 11.81
N THR A 125 -6.31 -13.89 13.07
CA THR A 125 -5.97 -12.53 13.45
C THR A 125 -4.49 -12.28 13.16
N PHE A 126 -4.09 -11.03 12.89
CA PHE A 126 -2.68 -10.61 12.78
C PHE A 126 -1.75 -11.30 13.80
N GLY A 127 -2.13 -11.29 15.08
CA GLY A 127 -1.31 -11.89 16.15
C GLY A 127 -1.17 -13.41 16.06
N LYS A 128 -2.21 -14.14 15.64
CA LYS A 128 -2.11 -15.58 15.40
C LYS A 128 -1.29 -15.89 14.15
N LEU A 129 -1.45 -15.08 13.10
CA LEU A 129 -0.71 -15.21 11.85
C LEU A 129 0.79 -14.99 12.06
N LYS A 130 1.16 -13.95 12.81
CA LYS A 130 2.57 -13.66 13.12
C LYS A 130 3.26 -14.83 13.81
N LYS A 131 2.61 -15.40 14.84
CA LYS A 131 3.10 -16.62 15.51
C LYS A 131 3.22 -17.82 14.56
N GLU A 132 2.26 -18.03 13.66
CA GLU A 132 2.32 -19.12 12.69
C GLU A 132 3.51 -18.95 11.72
N VAL A 133 3.72 -17.74 11.20
CA VAL A 133 4.84 -17.43 10.31
C VAL A 133 6.18 -17.59 11.03
N GLU A 134 6.30 -17.07 12.26
CA GLU A 134 7.50 -17.22 13.09
C GLU A 134 7.82 -18.69 13.39
N SER A 135 6.81 -19.52 13.63
CA SER A 135 7.01 -20.96 13.89
C SER A 135 7.48 -21.78 12.68
N LYS A 136 7.41 -21.22 11.47
CA LYS A 136 7.80 -21.87 10.20
C LYS A 136 9.16 -21.40 9.67
N LYS A 137 9.78 -20.41 10.30
CA LYS A 137 11.16 -19.95 10.01
C LYS A 137 12.15 -20.80 10.81
#